data_AF-A0A4Y6S3L5-F1
#
_entry.id   AF-A0A4Y6S3L5-F1
#
_cell.length_a   1.000
_cell.length_b   1.000
_cell.length_c   1.000
_cell.angle_alpha   90.00
_cell.angle_beta   90.00
_cell.angle_gamma   90.00
#
_symmetry.space_group_name_H-M   'P 1'
#
loop_
_entity.id
_entity.type
_entity.pdbx_description
1 polymer ?
#
loop_
_entity_poly.entity_id
_entity_poly.type
_entity_poly.pdbx_seq_one_letter_code
_entity_poly.pdbx_strand_id
1 'polypeptide(L)'
;MRATPEYSRNSGMDYNSAGTFSVPPVSSTTFTQRAYNASTDRDRSVHRTGPWSMICFICGTLFGFRGRVSRLDYWIIGTAYTFTSIVGYFAFAQAVGSLNWSTITAATQDPGFVLRFLTFCFVMMMLRFSLEARRFQDRGLSGYWYFGYLVPGLNVFLLVANSIFPGTQGANRYDI
;
A
#
# COMPACT_ATOMS: atom_id res chain seq x y z
N MET A 1 46.85 -65.29 6.14
CA MET A 1 47.38 -64.01 6.65
C MET A 1 46.62 -62.86 6.00
N ARG A 2 45.67 -62.25 6.72
CA ARG A 2 45.20 -60.89 6.46
C ARG A 2 44.66 -60.34 7.78
N ALA A 3 45.22 -59.21 8.19
CA ALA A 3 45.10 -58.61 9.51
C ALA A 3 43.75 -57.95 9.76
N THR A 4 43.36 -57.97 11.04
CA THR A 4 42.30 -57.17 11.68
C THR A 4 42.62 -55.67 11.67
N PRO A 5 41.62 -54.82 11.93
CA PRO A 5 41.66 -54.04 13.18
C PRO A 5 40.30 -54.07 13.90
N GLU A 6 40.23 -54.60 15.12
CA GLU A 6 40.38 -53.89 16.40
C GLU A 6 39.29 -52.82 16.65
N TYR A 7 38.25 -53.26 17.35
CA TYR A 7 37.11 -52.46 17.81
C TYR A 7 37.42 -51.91 19.20
N SER A 8 37.80 -50.63 19.27
CA SER A 8 38.02 -49.92 20.54
C SER A 8 36.73 -49.27 21.05
N ARG A 9 36.30 -49.81 22.18
CA ARG A 9 35.33 -49.35 23.18
C ARG A 9 35.42 -47.84 23.47
N ASN A 10 34.27 -47.17 23.58
CA ASN A 10 34.06 -46.13 24.61
C ASN A 10 32.58 -46.07 25.00
N SER A 11 32.34 -46.52 26.24
CA SER A 11 31.11 -46.37 27.00
C SER A 11 31.06 -44.97 27.61
N GLY A 12 30.05 -44.20 27.23
CA GLY A 12 29.61 -43.01 27.95
C GLY A 12 28.10 -43.04 28.00
N MET A 13 27.56 -43.60 29.08
CA MET A 13 26.15 -43.56 29.42
C MET A 13 26.00 -42.41 30.42
N ASP A 14 25.65 -41.22 29.93
CA ASP A 14 25.21 -40.11 30.77
C ASP A 14 23.73 -39.84 30.51
N TYR A 15 22.98 -40.06 31.58
CA TYR A 15 21.57 -39.79 31.72
C TYR A 15 21.37 -38.27 31.79
N ASN A 16 20.66 -37.67 30.82
CA ASN A 16 19.87 -36.48 31.09
C ASN A 16 18.75 -36.29 30.07
N SER A 17 17.57 -36.62 30.55
CA SER A 17 16.26 -36.26 30.05
C SER A 17 16.10 -34.75 29.92
N ALA A 18 16.07 -34.26 28.69
CA ALA A 18 15.28 -33.08 28.31
C ALA A 18 14.83 -33.31 26.86
N GLY A 19 13.54 -33.57 26.67
CA GLY A 19 12.93 -33.63 25.35
C GLY A 19 13.00 -32.27 24.68
N THR A 20 14.12 -31.96 24.03
CA THR A 20 14.23 -30.86 23.09
C THR A 20 13.49 -31.28 21.83
N PHE A 21 12.25 -30.80 21.71
CA PHE A 21 11.53 -30.76 20.45
C PHE A 21 12.37 -29.96 19.45
N SER A 22 13.17 -30.65 18.65
CA SER A 22 13.92 -30.05 17.56
C SER A 22 12.93 -29.72 16.45
N VAL A 23 12.48 -28.46 16.40
CA VAL A 23 11.81 -27.93 15.22
C VAL A 23 12.79 -28.07 14.05
N PRO A 24 12.45 -28.75 12.94
CA PRO A 24 13.32 -28.77 11.79
C PRO A 24 13.61 -27.33 11.34
N PRO A 25 14.84 -27.00 10.90
CA PRO A 25 15.11 -25.68 10.35
C PRO A 25 14.13 -25.45 9.20
N VAL A 26 13.26 -24.45 9.35
CA VAL A 26 12.30 -24.03 8.33
C VAL A 26 13.13 -23.50 7.16
N SER A 27 13.48 -24.41 6.24
CA SER A 27 14.15 -24.13 4.98
C SER A 27 13.16 -23.54 3.97
N SER A 28 12.50 -22.45 4.33
CA SER A 28 11.51 -21.81 3.46
C SER A 28 11.60 -20.29 3.51
N THR A 29 12.74 -19.74 3.08
CA THR A 29 12.81 -18.31 2.71
C THR A 29 13.69 -18.01 1.51
N THR A 30 14.60 -18.90 1.07
CA THR A 30 15.51 -18.54 -0.03
C THR A 30 14.80 -18.39 -1.38
N PHE A 31 13.76 -19.18 -1.66
CA PHE A 31 13.04 -19.10 -2.94
C PHE A 31 12.08 -17.91 -3.02
N THR A 32 11.36 -17.63 -1.92
CA THR A 32 10.43 -16.49 -1.84
C THR A 32 11.16 -15.16 -1.72
N GLN A 33 12.28 -15.11 -1.02
CA GLN A 33 13.10 -13.90 -0.90
C GLN A 33 13.82 -13.56 -2.21
N ARG A 34 14.22 -14.56 -3.02
CA ARG A 34 14.79 -14.33 -4.36
C ARG A 34 13.73 -13.85 -5.35
N ALA A 35 12.51 -14.36 -5.27
CA ALA A 35 11.39 -13.89 -6.09
C ALA A 35 10.94 -12.46 -5.71
N TYR A 36 10.88 -12.16 -4.41
CA TYR A 36 10.59 -10.81 -3.90
C TYR A 36 11.66 -9.81 -4.35
N ASN A 37 12.94 -10.15 -4.14
CA ASN A 37 14.05 -9.31 -4.56
C ASN A 37 14.06 -9.12 -6.10
N ALA A 38 13.79 -10.17 -6.87
CA ALA A 38 13.71 -10.11 -8.33
C ALA A 38 12.52 -9.30 -8.86
N SER A 39 11.39 -9.20 -8.12
CA SER A 39 10.31 -8.27 -8.46
C SER A 39 10.70 -6.82 -8.21
N THR A 40 11.36 -6.53 -7.07
CA THR A 40 11.87 -5.18 -6.79
C THR A 40 13.00 -4.74 -7.72
N ASP A 41 13.79 -5.68 -8.25
CA ASP A 41 14.92 -5.37 -9.14
C ASP A 41 14.47 -5.17 -10.61
N ARG A 42 13.38 -5.82 -11.03
CA ARG A 42 12.77 -5.56 -12.36
C ARG A 42 12.16 -4.15 -12.44
N ASP A 43 11.59 -3.66 -11.34
CA ASP A 43 11.03 -2.30 -11.25
C ASP A 43 12.09 -1.20 -11.18
N ARG A 44 13.35 -1.52 -10.83
CA ARG A 44 14.45 -0.54 -10.83
C ARG A 44 15.01 -0.21 -12.21
N SER A 45 14.64 -0.95 -13.26
CA SER A 45 15.27 -0.84 -14.58
C SER A 45 14.69 0.24 -15.50
N VAL A 46 13.59 0.92 -15.12
CA VAL A 46 13.04 2.02 -15.94
C VAL A 46 13.44 3.37 -15.35
N HIS A 47 14.75 3.62 -15.32
CA HIS A 47 15.30 4.97 -15.18
C HIS A 47 15.13 5.73 -16.51
N ARG A 48 13.90 6.12 -16.82
CA ARG A 48 13.63 7.11 -17.87
C ARG A 48 13.55 8.46 -17.17
N THR A 49 14.68 9.17 -17.06
CA THR A 49 14.83 10.45 -16.34
C THR A 49 14.22 11.62 -17.11
N GLY A 50 12.95 11.52 -17.47
CA GLY A 50 12.17 12.61 -18.05
C GLY A 50 11.02 12.99 -17.12
N PRO A 51 10.62 14.28 -17.06
CA PRO A 51 9.47 14.71 -16.27
C PRO A 51 8.19 13.95 -16.66
N TRP A 52 8.08 13.58 -17.95
CA TRP A 52 6.99 12.74 -18.45
C TRP A 52 6.99 11.32 -17.89
N SER A 53 8.17 10.72 -17.69
CA SER A 53 8.23 9.38 -17.08
C SER A 53 7.91 9.41 -15.60
N MET A 54 8.28 10.48 -14.88
CA MET A 54 7.84 10.65 -13.50
C MET A 54 6.33 10.82 -13.43
N ILE A 55 5.73 11.59 -14.34
CA ILE A 55 4.26 11.73 -14.43
C ILE A 55 3.62 10.38 -14.74
N CYS A 56 4.10 9.62 -15.74
CA CYS A 56 3.57 8.29 -16.05
C CYS A 56 3.77 7.29 -14.92
N PHE A 57 4.90 7.34 -14.20
CA PHE A 57 5.16 6.50 -13.04
C PHE A 57 4.22 6.87 -11.89
N ILE A 58 4.13 8.17 -11.54
CA ILE A 58 3.22 8.67 -10.50
C ILE A 58 1.77 8.36 -10.87
N CYS A 59 1.34 8.57 -12.12
CA CYS A 59 0.01 8.17 -12.57
C CYS A 59 -0.18 6.65 -12.53
N GLY A 60 0.80 5.87 -12.96
CA GLY A 60 0.75 4.41 -12.88
C GLY A 60 0.68 3.90 -11.44
N THR A 61 1.36 4.55 -10.51
CA THR A 61 1.35 4.22 -9.08
C THR A 61 0.13 4.79 -8.37
N LEU A 62 -0.41 5.93 -8.78
CA LEU A 62 -1.58 6.56 -8.16
C LEU A 62 -2.89 5.99 -8.71
N PHE A 63 -2.96 5.61 -9.98
CA PHE A 63 -4.14 5.02 -10.61
C PHE A 63 -4.04 3.49 -10.76
N GLY A 64 -2.87 2.91 -10.51
CA GLY A 64 -2.68 1.46 -10.50
C GLY A 64 -3.23 0.84 -9.22
N PHE A 65 -4.05 -0.20 -9.37
CA PHE A 65 -4.57 -1.01 -8.26
C PHE A 65 -3.62 -2.13 -7.84
N ARG A 66 -2.38 -2.13 -8.36
CA ARG A 66 -1.36 -3.16 -8.08
C ARG A 66 -0.37 -2.67 -7.04
N GLY A 67 0.11 -3.60 -6.22
CA GLY A 67 1.13 -3.34 -5.20
C GLY A 67 0.57 -3.12 -3.80
N ARG A 68 1.34 -3.57 -2.81
CA ARG A 68 1.03 -3.44 -1.38
C ARG A 68 1.40 -2.04 -0.90
N VAL A 69 0.53 -1.43 -0.11
CA VAL A 69 0.77 -0.11 0.49
C VAL A 69 1.15 -0.30 1.95
N SER A 70 2.40 0.04 2.29
CA SER A 70 2.85 0.04 3.68
C SER A 70 2.10 1.10 4.48
N ARG A 71 2.11 0.99 5.81
CA ARG A 71 1.42 1.98 6.66
C ARG A 71 2.02 3.38 6.49
N LEU A 72 3.35 3.44 6.35
CA LEU A 72 4.06 4.71 6.16
C LEU A 72 3.70 5.32 4.80
N ASP A 73 3.62 4.51 3.74
CA ASP A 73 3.17 4.99 2.42
C ASP A 73 1.71 5.47 2.47
N TYR A 74 0.83 4.76 3.21
CA TYR A 74 -0.56 5.18 3.40
C TYR A 74 -0.64 6.58 4.03
N TRP A 75 0.14 6.83 5.09
CA TRP A 75 0.17 8.13 5.75
C TRP A 75 0.80 9.21 4.87
N ILE A 76 1.91 8.94 4.18
CA ILE A 76 2.55 9.92 3.30
C ILE A 76 1.64 10.30 2.14
N ILE A 77 1.07 9.32 1.44
CA ILE A 77 0.18 9.60 0.32
C ILE A 77 -1.13 10.23 0.82
N GLY A 78 -1.65 9.79 1.97
CA GLY A 78 -2.84 10.35 2.59
C GLY A 78 -2.68 11.81 3.04
N THR A 79 -1.54 12.18 3.61
CA THR A 79 -1.25 13.57 4.00
C THR A 79 -0.97 14.42 2.77
N ALA A 80 -0.21 13.92 1.78
CA ALA A 80 0.00 14.61 0.51
C ALA A 80 -1.33 14.88 -0.21
N TYR A 81 -2.24 13.91 -0.22
CA TYR A 81 -3.60 14.08 -0.74
C TYR A 81 -4.35 15.21 -0.01
N THR A 82 -4.33 15.19 1.33
CA THR A 82 -5.02 16.19 2.15
C THR A 82 -4.44 17.59 1.95
N PHE A 83 -3.12 17.70 1.86
CA PHE A 83 -2.47 18.98 1.57
C PHE A 83 -2.82 19.49 0.17
N THR A 84 -2.76 18.62 -0.83
CA THR A 84 -3.07 18.99 -2.22
C THR A 84 -4.55 19.38 -2.39
N SER A 85 -5.47 18.72 -1.69
CA SER A 85 -6.89 19.08 -1.72
C SER A 85 -7.12 20.45 -1.09
N ILE A 86 -6.52 20.74 0.06
CA ILE A 86 -6.59 22.06 0.71
C ILE A 86 -6.05 23.16 -0.22
N VAL A 87 -4.85 22.97 -0.78
CA VAL A 87 -4.24 23.93 -1.71
C VAL A 87 -5.13 24.13 -2.95
N GLY A 88 -5.69 23.05 -3.50
CA GLY A 88 -6.62 23.13 -4.61
C GLY A 88 -7.87 23.95 -4.29
N TYR A 89 -8.52 23.72 -3.13
CA TYR A 89 -9.66 24.51 -2.70
C TYR A 89 -9.34 26.00 -2.58
N PHE A 90 -8.19 26.34 -1.99
CA PHE A 90 -7.75 27.74 -1.92
C PHE A 90 -7.48 28.33 -3.31
N ALA A 91 -6.87 27.58 -4.23
CA ALA A 91 -6.65 28.02 -5.59
C ALA A 91 -7.97 28.33 -6.33
N PHE A 92 -8.99 27.49 -6.14
CA PHE A 92 -10.32 27.74 -6.70
C PHE A 92 -11.01 28.96 -6.06
N ALA A 93 -10.89 29.15 -4.75
CA ALA A 93 -11.43 30.34 -4.09
C ALA A 93 -10.73 31.64 -4.54
N GLN A 94 -9.41 31.58 -4.74
CA GLN A 94 -8.64 32.70 -5.29
C GLN A 94 -8.99 32.99 -6.75
N ALA A 95 -9.30 31.97 -7.56
CA ALA A 95 -9.76 32.16 -8.94
C ALA A 95 -11.11 32.89 -9.02
N VAL A 96 -11.93 32.81 -7.97
CA VAL A 96 -13.18 33.57 -7.81
C VAL A 96 -12.94 34.97 -7.20
N GLY A 97 -11.73 35.20 -6.65
CA GLY A 97 -11.34 36.47 -6.01
C GLY A 97 -11.94 36.68 -4.61
N SER A 98 -12.52 35.64 -4.00
CA SER A 98 -13.23 35.76 -2.71
C SER A 98 -13.40 34.41 -2.03
N LEU A 99 -13.26 34.38 -0.70
CA LEU A 99 -13.60 33.23 0.14
C LEU A 99 -15.07 33.27 0.62
N ASN A 100 -15.85 34.29 0.22
CA ASN A 100 -17.24 34.41 0.61
C ASN A 100 -18.10 33.39 -0.14
N TRP A 101 -18.94 32.67 0.62
CA TRP A 101 -19.82 31.64 0.08
C TRP A 101 -20.77 32.17 -1.02
N SER A 102 -21.27 33.40 -0.86
CA SER A 102 -22.13 34.04 -1.85
C SER A 102 -21.42 34.24 -3.20
N THR A 103 -20.16 34.69 -3.19
CA THR A 103 -19.36 34.88 -4.40
C THR A 103 -19.02 33.54 -5.06
N ILE A 104 -18.67 32.52 -4.27
CA ILE A 104 -18.41 31.16 -4.77
C ILE A 104 -19.68 30.58 -5.42
N THR A 105 -20.84 30.77 -4.80
CA THR A 105 -22.12 30.31 -5.36
C THR A 105 -22.42 31.01 -6.68
N ALA A 106 -22.18 32.33 -6.80
CA ALA A 106 -22.34 33.02 -8.06
C ALA A 106 -21.39 32.48 -9.15
N ALA A 107 -20.15 32.12 -8.80
CA ALA A 107 -19.20 31.51 -9.74
C ALA A 107 -19.65 30.13 -10.27
N THR A 108 -20.55 29.42 -9.58
CA THR A 108 -21.13 28.17 -10.09
C THR A 108 -22.08 28.37 -11.28
N GLN A 109 -22.45 29.61 -11.59
CA GLN A 109 -23.20 29.92 -12.81
C GLN A 109 -22.33 29.88 -14.07
N ASP A 110 -21.00 29.98 -13.95
CA ASP A 110 -20.08 29.76 -15.06
C ASP A 110 -19.88 28.24 -15.28
N PRO A 111 -20.38 27.67 -16.41
CA PRO A 111 -20.20 26.25 -16.70
C PRO A 111 -18.72 25.84 -16.78
N GLY A 112 -17.84 26.76 -17.23
CA GLY A 112 -16.42 26.52 -17.31
C GLY A 112 -15.79 26.32 -15.94
N PHE A 113 -16.15 27.15 -14.96
CA PHE A 113 -15.71 27.02 -13.58
C PHE A 113 -16.18 25.69 -12.97
N VAL A 114 -17.47 25.36 -13.14
CA VAL A 114 -18.04 24.11 -12.63
C VAL A 114 -17.34 22.89 -13.24
N LEU A 115 -17.11 22.88 -14.54
CA LEU A 115 -16.44 21.76 -15.22
C LEU A 115 -15.01 21.55 -14.70
N ARG A 116 -14.24 22.64 -14.53
CA ARG A 116 -12.87 22.58 -13.97
C ARG A 116 -12.87 22.07 -12.53
N PHE A 117 -13.80 22.56 -11.71
CA PHE A 117 -13.93 22.13 -10.32
C PHE A 117 -14.33 20.65 -10.21
N LEU A 118 -15.33 20.21 -10.99
CA LEU A 118 -15.75 18.81 -11.03
C LEU A 118 -14.63 17.89 -11.51
N THR A 119 -13.86 18.32 -12.51
CA THR A 119 -12.70 17.55 -13.00
C THR A 119 -11.65 17.39 -11.90
N PHE A 120 -11.35 18.46 -11.17
CA PHE A 120 -10.43 18.42 -10.03
C PHE A 120 -10.93 17.46 -8.94
N CYS A 121 -12.20 17.56 -8.55
CA CYS A 121 -12.82 16.66 -7.57
C CYS A 121 -12.79 15.20 -8.02
N PHE A 122 -13.05 14.94 -9.31
CA PHE A 122 -13.02 13.59 -9.87
C PHE A 122 -11.62 12.97 -9.82
N VAL A 123 -10.59 13.73 -10.22
CA VAL A 123 -9.19 13.28 -10.13
C VAL A 123 -8.83 12.97 -8.69
N MET A 124 -9.14 13.87 -7.75
CA MET A 124 -8.88 13.65 -6.32
C MET A 124 -9.62 12.42 -5.78
N MET A 125 -10.88 12.22 -6.18
CA MET A 125 -11.65 11.04 -5.79
C MET A 125 -10.99 9.74 -6.29
N MET A 126 -10.51 9.71 -7.53
CA MET A 126 -9.82 8.53 -8.09
C MET A 126 -8.52 8.22 -7.34
N LEU A 127 -7.73 9.25 -6.99
CA LEU A 127 -6.51 9.07 -6.18
C LEU A 127 -6.84 8.45 -4.82
N ARG A 128 -7.87 8.97 -4.14
CA ARG A 128 -8.30 8.44 -2.84
C ARG A 128 -8.82 7.02 -2.94
N PHE A 129 -9.63 6.75 -3.97
CA PHE A 129 -10.17 5.42 -4.24
C PHE A 129 -9.07 4.38 -4.43
N SER A 130 -8.07 4.69 -5.26
CA SER A 130 -6.93 3.81 -5.51
C SER A 130 -6.11 3.50 -4.26
N LEU A 131 -5.86 4.51 -3.42
CA LEU A 131 -5.16 4.32 -2.14
C LEU A 131 -5.92 3.37 -1.21
N GLU A 132 -7.20 3.66 -0.99
CA GLU A 132 -8.04 2.90 -0.07
C GLU A 132 -8.30 1.48 -0.57
N ALA A 133 -8.52 1.30 -1.88
CA ALA A 133 -8.67 -0.01 -2.50
C ALA A 133 -7.45 -0.89 -2.26
N ARG A 134 -6.23 -0.35 -2.43
CA ARG A 134 -4.99 -1.09 -2.15
C ARG A 134 -4.82 -1.41 -0.67
N ARG A 135 -5.22 -0.51 0.23
CA ARG A 135 -5.16 -0.77 1.68
C ARG A 135 -6.16 -1.85 2.10
N PHE A 136 -7.35 -1.87 1.50
CA PHE A 136 -8.33 -2.94 1.73
C PHE A 136 -7.82 -4.28 1.19
N GLN A 137 -7.26 -4.30 -0.01
CA GLN A 137 -6.67 -5.51 -0.60
C GLN A 137 -5.51 -6.04 0.25
N ASP A 138 -4.63 -5.17 0.77
CA ASP A 138 -3.54 -5.55 1.68
C ASP A 138 -4.04 -6.17 2.99
N ARG A 139 -5.28 -5.89 3.39
CA ARG A 139 -5.96 -6.49 4.55
C ARG A 139 -6.75 -7.75 4.20
N GLY A 140 -6.76 -8.19 2.94
CA GLY A 140 -7.58 -9.31 2.50
C GLY A 140 -9.06 -8.96 2.35
N LEU A 141 -9.41 -7.67 2.28
CA LEU A 141 -10.77 -7.18 2.02
C LEU A 141 -10.94 -6.80 0.55
N SER A 142 -12.17 -6.93 0.05
CA SER A 142 -12.50 -6.46 -1.31
C SER A 142 -12.49 -4.93 -1.39
N GLY A 143 -12.08 -4.39 -2.54
CA GLY A 143 -12.10 -2.93 -2.79
C GLY A 143 -13.50 -2.30 -2.69
N TYR A 144 -14.56 -3.11 -2.74
CA TYR A 144 -15.94 -2.67 -2.55
C TYR A 144 -16.22 -2.09 -1.16
N TRP A 145 -15.40 -2.42 -0.15
CA TRP A 145 -15.49 -1.79 1.17
C TRP A 145 -15.29 -0.27 1.14
N TYR A 146 -14.71 0.26 0.05
CA TYR A 146 -14.66 1.70 -0.17
C TYR A 146 -16.04 2.36 -0.18
N PHE A 147 -17.07 1.70 -0.71
CA PHE A 147 -18.43 2.27 -0.69
C PHE A 147 -18.97 2.44 0.75
N GLY A 148 -18.37 1.77 1.73
CA GLY A 148 -18.66 2.03 3.14
C GLY A 148 -18.30 3.45 3.61
N TYR A 149 -17.43 4.17 2.88
CA TYR A 149 -17.17 5.59 3.15
C TYR A 149 -18.35 6.51 2.82
N LEU A 150 -19.34 6.05 2.03
CA LEU A 150 -20.57 6.80 1.78
C LEU A 150 -21.54 6.76 2.96
N VAL A 151 -21.37 5.79 3.88
CA VAL A 151 -22.22 5.63 5.06
C VAL A 151 -21.61 6.42 6.21
N PRO A 152 -22.32 7.44 6.75
CA PRO A 152 -21.86 8.17 7.92
C PRO A 152 -21.60 7.23 9.11
N GLY A 153 -20.50 7.42 9.82
CA GLY A 153 -20.08 6.56 10.94
C GLY A 153 -19.20 5.39 10.50
N LEU A 154 -19.61 4.66 9.45
CA LEU A 154 -18.77 3.61 8.86
C LEU A 154 -17.52 4.21 8.20
N ASN A 155 -17.63 5.42 7.64
CA ASN A 155 -16.50 6.16 7.09
C ASN A 155 -15.36 6.41 8.09
N VAL A 156 -15.68 6.84 9.31
CA VAL A 156 -14.70 7.07 10.38
C VAL A 156 -14.12 5.75 10.85
N PHE A 157 -14.97 4.73 11.03
CA PHE A 157 -14.50 3.40 11.41
C PHE A 157 -13.52 2.82 10.39
N LEU A 158 -13.82 2.90 9.10
CA LEU A 158 -12.95 2.39 8.03
C LEU A 158 -11.63 3.17 7.95
N LEU A 159 -11.66 4.50 8.15
CA LEU A 159 -10.46 5.33 8.17
C LEU A 159 -9.55 4.95 9.35
N VAL A 160 -10.12 4.80 10.55
CA VAL A 160 -9.39 4.36 11.74
C VAL A 160 -8.87 2.94 11.56
N ALA A 161 -9.68 2.04 11.01
CA ALA A 161 -9.27 0.68 10.75
C ALA A 161 -8.12 0.60 9.73
N ASN A 162 -8.18 1.37 8.65
CA ASN A 162 -7.15 1.38 7.62
C ASN A 162 -5.84 2.04 8.07
N SER A 163 -5.93 3.00 8.99
CA SER A 163 -4.76 3.70 9.53
C SER A 163 -4.02 2.91 10.62
N ILE A 164 -4.74 2.12 11.44
CA ILE A 164 -4.14 1.45 12.61
C ILE A 164 -3.85 -0.04 12.38
N PHE A 165 -4.72 -0.78 11.67
CA PHE A 165 -4.55 -2.24 11.59
C PHE A 165 -3.43 -2.66 10.62
N PRO A 166 -2.63 -3.69 10.98
CA PRO A 166 -1.66 -4.30 10.06
C PRO A 166 -2.33 -4.87 8.81
N GLY A 167 -1.57 -4.89 7.71
CA GLY A 167 -1.91 -5.75 6.57
C GLY A 167 -1.75 -7.23 6.93
N THR A 168 -2.34 -8.12 6.13
CA THR A 168 -2.21 -9.58 6.35
C THR A 168 -0.79 -10.05 6.03
N GLN A 169 -0.27 -11.01 6.82
CA GLN A 169 1.02 -11.64 6.52
C GLN A 169 0.83 -12.73 5.44
N GLY A 170 1.70 -12.75 4.43
CA GLY A 170 1.64 -13.73 3.33
C GLY A 170 1.36 -13.10 1.96
N ALA A 171 1.27 -13.94 0.92
CA ALA A 171 0.99 -13.50 -0.44
C ALA A 171 -0.40 -12.84 -0.54
N ASN A 172 -0.49 -11.69 -1.20
CA ASN A 172 -1.76 -10.98 -1.35
C ASN A 172 -2.67 -11.77 -2.31
N ARG A 173 -3.87 -12.16 -1.85
CA ARG A 173 -4.87 -12.90 -2.64
C ARG A 173 -5.36 -12.10 -3.86
N TYR A 174 -5.23 -10.79 -3.84
CA TYR A 174 -5.72 -9.88 -4.88
C TYR A 174 -4.63 -9.38 -5.84
N ASP A 175 -3.41 -9.90 -5.72
CA ASP A 175 -2.30 -9.60 -6.65
C ASP A 175 -2.40 -10.56 -7.84
N ILE A 176 -3.21 -10.19 -8.83
CA ILE A 176 -3.31 -10.86 -10.14
C ILE A 176 -2.50 -10.11 -11.20
#